data_AF-A0A2M7ZJR8-F1
#
_entry.id   AF-A0A2M7ZJR8-F1
#
_cell.length_a   1.000
_cell.length_b   1.000
_cell.length_c   1.000
_cell.angle_alpha   90.00
_cell.angle_beta   90.00
_cell.angle_gamma   90.00
#
_symmetry.space_group_name_H-M   'P 1'
#
loop_
_entity.id
_entity.type
_entity.pdbx_description
1 polymer ?
#
loop_
_entity_poly.entity_id
_entity_poly.type
_entity_poly.pdbx_seq_one_letter_code
_entity_poly.pdbx_strand_id
1 'polypeptide(L)'
;MLKEKQKFNIDSAYKISLDLAKSHYENFPVVSFLIPKEQRKHIAIIYWFARTADDIADEGNINNEERLKKLDELSDRIISISKDKILNEFDAAFLNTIRTKNLSPENLINLLIAFKQDVTKKRYENFDEVLNYCKNSANPVGRLILELNNINDEKAKVFSDNICTALQLTNFIQDIEIDYKKGRIYLPQDEMKK
;
A
#
# COMPACT_ATOMS: atom_id res chain seq x y z
N MET A 1 -0.81 30.47 -27.15
CA MET A 1 -0.41 29.08 -27.46
C MET A 1 -0.95 28.16 -26.38
N LEU A 2 -2.05 27.47 -26.65
CA LEU A 2 -2.57 26.41 -25.78
C LEU A 2 -1.58 25.24 -25.86
N LYS A 3 -0.88 24.92 -24.76
CA LYS A 3 -0.08 23.69 -24.68
C LYS A 3 -1.04 22.52 -24.88
N GLU A 4 -0.83 21.73 -25.93
CA GLU A 4 -1.50 20.44 -26.08
C GLU A 4 -1.29 19.65 -24.79
N LYS A 5 -2.38 19.34 -24.08
CA LYS A 5 -2.31 18.45 -22.91
C LYS A 5 -1.83 17.10 -23.42
N GLN A 6 -0.62 16.71 -23.03
CA GLN A 6 -0.08 15.38 -23.30
C GLN A 6 -1.13 14.32 -22.90
N LYS A 7 -1.62 13.57 -23.88
CA LYS A 7 -2.67 12.57 -23.65
C LYS A 7 -2.02 11.29 -23.16
N PHE A 8 -1.99 11.10 -21.84
CA PHE A 8 -1.48 9.88 -21.22
C PHE A 8 -2.36 8.66 -21.55
N ASN A 9 -1.74 7.52 -21.84
CA ASN A 9 -2.43 6.27 -22.09
C ASN A 9 -2.69 5.50 -20.79
N ILE A 10 -3.80 5.82 -20.12
CA ILE A 10 -4.15 5.18 -18.83
C ILE A 10 -4.35 3.66 -18.92
N ASP A 11 -4.76 3.15 -20.08
CA ASP A 11 -5.01 1.72 -20.28
C ASP A 11 -3.70 0.91 -20.29
N SER A 12 -2.61 1.52 -20.78
CA SER A 12 -1.26 0.94 -20.69
C SER A 12 -0.85 0.72 -19.23
N ALA A 13 -0.95 1.77 -18.41
CA ALA A 13 -0.62 1.70 -16.99
C ALA A 13 -1.48 0.67 -16.26
N TYR A 14 -2.80 0.65 -16.50
CA TYR A 14 -3.68 -0.38 -15.90
C TYR A 14 -3.28 -1.80 -16.28
N LYS A 15 -2.89 -2.03 -17.55
CA LYS A 15 -2.44 -3.35 -18.00
C LYS A 15 -1.15 -3.76 -17.29
N ILE A 16 -0.15 -2.88 -17.23
CA ILE A 16 1.12 -3.17 -16.57
C ILE A 16 0.89 -3.46 -15.08
N SER A 17 0.07 -2.66 -14.39
CA SER A 17 -0.27 -2.91 -13.00
C SER A 17 -1.01 -4.22 -12.79
N LEU A 18 -1.90 -4.60 -13.71
CA LEU A 18 -2.59 -5.91 -13.66
C LEU A 18 -1.63 -7.08 -13.83
N ASP A 19 -0.67 -6.96 -14.73
CA ASP A 19 0.31 -8.01 -14.99
C ASP A 19 1.28 -8.13 -13.79
N LEU A 20 1.71 -7.01 -13.20
CA LEU A 20 2.47 -6.99 -11.95
C LEU A 20 1.69 -7.65 -10.78
N ALA A 21 0.42 -7.30 -10.61
CA ALA A 21 -0.39 -7.87 -9.55
C ALA A 21 -0.52 -9.39 -9.68
N LYS A 22 -0.62 -9.92 -10.91
CA LYS A 22 -0.68 -11.37 -11.14
C LYS A 22 0.64 -12.09 -10.86
N SER A 23 1.79 -11.43 -11.05
CA SER A 23 3.09 -12.06 -10.86
C SER A 23 3.62 -11.99 -9.43
N HIS A 24 3.35 -10.90 -8.71
CA HIS A 24 3.91 -10.66 -7.36
C HIS A 24 2.92 -10.84 -6.21
N TYR A 25 1.62 -10.64 -6.44
CA TYR A 25 0.62 -10.87 -5.41
C TYR A 25 0.16 -12.32 -5.56
N GLU A 26 0.81 -13.24 -4.86
CA GLU A 26 0.58 -14.69 -4.96
C GLU A 26 -0.91 -15.07 -4.81
N ASN A 27 -1.65 -14.28 -4.03
CA ASN A 27 -3.08 -14.45 -3.82
C ASN A 27 -3.98 -13.70 -4.82
N PHE A 28 -3.44 -12.84 -5.70
CA PHE A 28 -4.25 -12.09 -6.70
C PHE A 28 -5.07 -12.99 -7.59
N PRO A 29 -4.52 -14.09 -8.15
CA PRO A 29 -5.30 -14.96 -9.01
C PRO A 29 -6.53 -15.52 -8.29
N VAL A 30 -6.38 -15.94 -7.02
CA VAL A 30 -7.46 -16.48 -6.19
C VAL A 30 -8.46 -15.39 -5.81
N VAL A 31 -7.97 -14.27 -5.29
CA VAL A 31 -8.81 -13.14 -4.85
C VAL A 31 -9.55 -12.51 -6.04
N SER A 32 -8.97 -12.55 -7.25
CA SER A 32 -9.58 -12.00 -8.46
C SER A 32 -10.88 -12.70 -8.88
N PHE A 33 -11.12 -13.95 -8.48
CA PHE A 33 -12.40 -14.63 -8.71
C PHE A 33 -13.55 -13.99 -7.93
N LEU A 34 -13.26 -13.40 -6.77
CA LEU A 34 -14.23 -12.71 -5.92
C LEU A 34 -14.39 -11.23 -6.31
N ILE A 35 -13.42 -10.66 -7.03
CA ILE A 35 -13.41 -9.26 -7.45
C ILE A 35 -14.09 -9.09 -8.83
N PRO A 36 -15.08 -8.19 -8.96
CA PRO A 36 -15.66 -7.81 -10.25
C PRO A 36 -14.59 -7.35 -11.26
N LYS A 37 -14.70 -7.80 -12.51
CA LYS A 37 -13.71 -7.54 -13.57
C LYS A 37 -13.32 -6.05 -13.69
N GLU A 38 -14.29 -5.16 -13.55
CA GLU A 38 -14.10 -3.71 -13.65
C GLU A 38 -13.30 -3.11 -12.48
N GLN A 39 -13.33 -3.73 -11.30
CA GLN A 39 -12.57 -3.29 -10.12
C GLN A 39 -11.11 -3.74 -10.16
N ARG A 40 -10.80 -4.83 -10.87
CA ARG A 40 -9.46 -5.44 -10.86
C ARG A 40 -8.37 -4.45 -11.27
N LYS A 41 -8.62 -3.58 -12.26
CA LYS A 41 -7.66 -2.56 -12.69
C LYS A 41 -7.37 -1.49 -11.62
N HIS A 42 -8.39 -1.14 -10.84
CA HIS A 42 -8.29 -0.18 -9.75
C HIS A 42 -7.52 -0.76 -8.57
N ILE A 43 -7.79 -2.02 -8.22
CA ILE A 43 -7.01 -2.74 -7.21
C ILE A 43 -5.56 -2.91 -7.67
N ALA A 44 -5.35 -3.25 -8.94
CA ALA A 44 -4.02 -3.43 -9.49
C ALA A 44 -3.17 -2.14 -9.44
N ILE A 45 -3.73 -0.96 -9.78
CA ILE A 45 -2.97 0.29 -9.70
C ILE A 45 -2.67 0.71 -8.25
N ILE A 46 -3.56 0.40 -7.30
CA ILE A 46 -3.31 0.60 -5.86
C ILE A 46 -2.21 -0.35 -5.38
N TYR A 47 -2.25 -1.61 -5.80
CA TYR A 47 -1.21 -2.58 -5.50
C TYR A 47 0.14 -2.15 -6.09
N TRP A 48 0.18 -1.71 -7.35
CA TRP A 48 1.37 -1.15 -7.98
C TRP A 48 1.97 0.01 -7.17
N PHE A 49 1.12 0.92 -6.69
CA PHE A 49 1.53 2.02 -5.82
C PHE A 49 2.15 1.51 -4.50
N ALA A 50 1.45 0.62 -3.79
CA ALA A 50 1.92 0.06 -2.53
C ALA A 50 3.24 -0.71 -2.71
N ARG A 51 3.34 -1.51 -3.78
CA ARG A 51 4.56 -2.26 -4.11
C ARG A 51 5.72 -1.34 -4.46
N THR A 52 5.47 -0.24 -5.18
CA THR A 52 6.51 0.76 -5.46
C THR A 52 7.07 1.35 -4.16
N ALA A 53 6.21 1.65 -3.19
CA ALA A 53 6.66 2.15 -1.88
C ALA A 53 7.40 1.09 -1.07
N ASP A 54 6.93 -0.16 -1.07
CA ASP A 54 7.59 -1.31 -0.47
C ASP A 54 9.00 -1.54 -1.03
N ASP A 55 9.15 -1.53 -2.36
CA ASP A 55 10.44 -1.68 -3.04
C ASP A 55 11.41 -0.57 -2.66
N ILE A 56 10.93 0.68 -2.52
CA ILE A 56 11.76 1.78 -2.02
C ILE A 56 12.19 1.56 -0.56
N ALA A 57 11.37 0.93 0.27
CA ALA A 57 11.69 0.68 1.67
C ALA A 57 12.63 -0.54 1.85
N ASP A 58 12.52 -1.56 1.00
CA ASP A 58 13.13 -2.88 1.22
C ASP A 58 14.23 -3.25 0.22
N GLU A 59 14.15 -2.80 -1.04
CA GLU A 59 14.99 -3.33 -2.11
C GLU A 59 16.16 -2.41 -2.50
N GLY A 60 17.19 -2.97 -3.14
CA GLY A 60 18.35 -2.22 -3.61
C GLY A 60 19.40 -1.90 -2.54
N ASN A 61 20.50 -1.28 -2.96
CA ASN A 61 21.70 -1.05 -2.13
C ASN A 61 21.84 0.39 -1.64
N ILE A 62 20.72 1.08 -1.42
CA ILE A 62 20.70 2.47 -0.95
C ILE A 62 20.54 2.52 0.58
N ASN A 63 21.08 3.58 1.19
CA ASN A 63 21.02 3.77 2.64
C ASN A 63 19.63 4.24 3.11
N ASN A 64 19.38 4.17 4.42
CA ASN A 64 18.09 4.55 5.00
C ASN A 64 17.68 6.01 4.74
N GLU A 65 18.64 6.94 4.71
CA GLU A 65 18.36 8.36 4.42
C GLU A 65 17.82 8.52 2.99
N GLU A 66 18.44 7.86 2.02
CA GLU A 66 17.97 7.89 0.63
C GLU A 66 16.61 7.20 0.46
N ARG A 67 16.34 6.11 1.19
CA ARG A 67 15.01 5.46 1.21
C ARG A 67 13.92 6.41 1.71
N LEU A 68 14.16 7.05 2.86
CA LEU A 68 13.22 8.01 3.44
C LEU A 68 12.97 9.18 2.49
N LYS A 69 14.02 9.73 1.88
CA LYS A 69 13.89 10.78 0.87
C LYS A 69 13.01 10.36 -0.31
N LYS A 70 13.22 9.15 -0.87
CA LYS A 70 12.39 8.64 -1.97
C LYS A 70 10.93 8.41 -1.55
N LEU A 71 10.68 7.97 -0.32
CA LEU A 71 9.32 7.84 0.23
C LEU A 71 8.66 9.21 0.47
N ASP A 72 9.42 10.23 0.84
CA ASP A 72 8.96 11.61 0.93
C ASP A 72 8.61 12.17 -0.46
N GLU A 73 9.48 11.96 -1.46
CA GLU A 73 9.20 12.32 -2.85
C GLU A 73 7.94 11.63 -3.39
N LEU A 74 7.71 10.37 -3.03
CA LEU A 74 6.47 9.65 -3.37
C LEU A 74 5.25 10.22 -2.63
N SER A 75 5.40 10.66 -1.39
CA SER A 75 4.34 11.34 -0.63
C SER A 75 3.94 12.66 -1.31
N ASP A 76 4.94 13.48 -1.69
CA ASP A 76 4.74 14.74 -2.42
C ASP A 76 4.16 14.51 -3.82
N ARG A 77 4.51 13.39 -4.44
CA ARG A 77 3.95 12.97 -5.73
C ARG A 77 2.45 12.77 -5.61
N ILE A 78 1.95 12.07 -4.59
CA ILE A 78 0.49 11.88 -4.38
C ILE A 78 -0.24 13.22 -4.22
N ILE A 79 0.33 14.12 -3.42
CA ILE A 79 -0.24 15.47 -3.21
C ILE A 79 -0.24 16.27 -4.53
N SER A 80 0.77 16.08 -5.38
CA SER A 80 0.82 16.72 -6.70
C SER A 80 -0.21 16.13 -7.65
N ILE A 81 -0.38 14.80 -7.66
CA ILE A 81 -1.36 14.09 -8.47
C ILE A 81 -2.78 14.54 -8.12
N SER A 82 -3.11 14.68 -6.83
CA SER A 82 -4.44 15.15 -6.40
C SER A 82 -4.76 16.59 -6.84
N LYS A 83 -3.73 17.37 -7.19
CA LYS A 83 -3.81 18.73 -7.77
C LYS A 83 -3.69 18.74 -9.30
N ASP A 84 -3.99 17.63 -9.97
CA ASP A 84 -3.91 17.47 -11.45
C ASP A 84 -2.51 17.63 -12.05
N LYS A 85 -1.44 17.57 -11.24
CA LYS A 85 -0.06 17.65 -11.73
C LYS A 85 0.46 16.26 -12.09
N ILE A 86 -0.01 15.72 -13.21
CA ILE A 86 0.33 14.40 -13.75
C ILE A 86 1.63 14.48 -14.57
N LEU A 87 2.54 13.52 -14.43
CA LEU A 87 3.82 13.46 -15.15
C LEU A 87 3.93 12.25 -16.08
N ASN A 88 3.24 11.16 -15.79
CA ASN A 88 3.26 9.94 -16.60
C ASN A 88 1.89 9.23 -16.62
N GLU A 89 1.81 8.10 -17.33
CA GLU A 89 0.58 7.32 -17.46
C GLU A 89 0.12 6.62 -16.17
N PHE A 90 1.04 6.26 -15.27
CA PHE A 90 0.70 5.70 -13.97
C PHE A 90 0.05 6.74 -13.06
N ASP A 91 0.59 7.96 -13.01
CA ASP A 91 -0.03 9.08 -12.31
C ASP A 91 -1.45 9.33 -12.82
N ALA A 92 -1.64 9.25 -14.15
CA ALA A 92 -2.93 9.47 -14.78
C ALA A 92 -3.94 8.36 -14.43
N ALA A 93 -3.52 7.09 -14.46
CA ALA A 93 -4.33 5.95 -14.08
C ALA A 93 -4.65 5.94 -12.57
N PHE A 94 -3.69 6.31 -11.74
CA PHE A 94 -3.85 6.44 -10.29
C PHE A 94 -4.84 7.56 -9.95
N LEU A 95 -4.70 8.75 -10.54
CA LEU A 95 -5.66 9.85 -10.38
C LEU A 95 -7.06 9.45 -10.86
N ASN A 96 -7.14 8.77 -12.01
CA ASN A 96 -8.40 8.27 -12.53
C ASN A 96 -9.06 7.30 -11.54
N THR A 97 -8.28 6.41 -10.92
CA THR A 97 -8.77 5.47 -9.90
C THR A 97 -9.28 6.20 -8.65
N ILE A 98 -8.48 7.11 -8.08
CA ILE A 98 -8.86 7.89 -6.90
C ILE A 98 -10.18 8.62 -7.14
N ARG A 99 -10.33 9.28 -8.31
CA ARG A 99 -11.56 10.02 -8.64
C ARG A 99 -12.75 9.13 -8.93
N THR A 100 -12.55 8.07 -9.72
CA THR A 100 -13.65 7.17 -10.14
C THR A 100 -14.20 6.37 -8.96
N LYS A 101 -13.34 6.07 -7.98
CA LYS A 101 -13.69 5.25 -6.81
C LYS A 101 -13.79 6.06 -5.52
N ASN A 102 -13.65 7.38 -5.60
CA ASN A 102 -13.70 8.30 -4.47
C ASN A 102 -12.84 7.82 -3.29
N LEU A 103 -11.60 7.40 -3.57
CA LEU A 103 -10.71 6.84 -2.56
C LEU A 103 -10.16 7.94 -1.66
N SER A 104 -10.07 7.66 -0.36
CA SER A 104 -9.47 8.58 0.59
C SER A 104 -7.94 8.61 0.40
N PRO A 105 -7.34 9.81 0.15
CA PRO A 105 -5.89 9.95 0.13
C PRO A 105 -5.21 9.55 1.45
N GLU A 106 -5.94 9.65 2.57
CA GLU A 106 -5.41 9.33 3.90
C GLU A 106 -4.99 7.86 4.00
N ASN A 107 -5.79 6.93 3.46
CA ASN A 107 -5.44 5.50 3.49
C ASN A 107 -4.13 5.22 2.72
N LEU A 108 -3.91 5.92 1.61
CA LEU A 108 -2.68 5.79 0.82
C LEU A 108 -1.48 6.39 1.56
N ILE A 109 -1.68 7.52 2.25
CA ILE A 109 -0.65 8.17 3.08
C ILE A 109 -0.28 7.27 4.27
N ASN A 110 -1.25 6.63 4.92
CA ASN A 110 -1.00 5.73 6.04
C ASN A 110 -0.10 4.54 5.64
N LEU A 111 -0.27 3.99 4.44
CA LEU A 111 0.64 2.97 3.92
C LEU A 111 2.08 3.49 3.80
N LEU A 112 2.26 4.73 3.30
CA LEU A 112 3.59 5.35 3.24
C LEU A 112 4.20 5.58 4.63
N ILE A 113 3.39 5.90 5.64
CA ILE A 113 3.86 5.99 7.04
C ILE A 113 4.42 4.64 7.50
N ALA A 114 3.72 3.54 7.21
CA ALA A 114 4.22 2.21 7.55
C ALA A 114 5.53 1.87 6.83
N PHE A 115 5.64 2.15 5.53
CA PHE A 115 6.88 1.91 4.77
C PHE A 115 8.05 2.75 5.29
N LYS A 116 7.83 4.00 5.69
CA LYS A 116 8.85 4.83 6.35
C LYS A 116 9.25 4.26 7.71
N GLN A 117 8.27 3.84 8.53
CA GLN A 117 8.52 3.21 9.83
C GLN A 117 9.36 1.94 9.67
N ASP A 118 9.10 1.15 8.65
CA ASP A 118 9.82 -0.07 8.32
C ASP A 118 11.31 0.17 8.00
N VAL A 119 11.67 1.34 7.47
CA VAL A 119 13.07 1.73 7.25
C VAL A 119 13.80 1.92 8.59
N THR A 120 13.15 2.53 9.59
CA THR A 120 13.80 3.03 10.82
C THR A 120 13.57 2.16 12.05
N LYS A 121 12.43 1.47 12.16
CA LYS A 121 12.04 0.66 13.32
C LYS A 121 12.10 -0.83 12.98
N LYS A 122 12.98 -1.54 13.68
CA LYS A 122 13.25 -2.96 13.42
C LYS A 122 12.80 -3.91 14.53
N ARG A 123 12.45 -3.36 15.70
CA ARG A 123 12.04 -4.09 16.90
C ARG A 123 10.88 -3.37 17.57
N TYR A 124 10.03 -4.12 18.25
CA TYR A 124 8.82 -3.62 18.90
C TYR A 124 8.85 -4.02 20.37
N GLU A 125 8.65 -3.06 21.26
CA GLU A 125 8.78 -3.26 22.70
C GLU A 125 7.66 -4.12 23.26
N ASN A 126 6.43 -3.88 22.79
CA ASN A 126 5.20 -4.49 23.27
C ASN A 126 4.17 -4.66 22.15
N PHE A 127 3.10 -5.39 22.44
CA PHE A 127 2.04 -5.69 21.47
C PHE A 127 1.32 -4.44 20.97
N ASP A 128 1.17 -3.40 21.79
CA ASP A 128 0.53 -2.14 21.37
C ASP A 128 1.32 -1.44 20.26
N GLU A 129 2.65 -1.49 20.28
CA GLU A 129 3.45 -0.95 19.18
C GLU A 129 3.24 -1.70 17.87
N VAL A 130 3.07 -3.03 17.93
CA VAL A 130 2.77 -3.87 16.75
C VAL A 130 1.38 -3.54 16.20
N LEU A 131 0.38 -3.39 17.09
CA LEU A 131 -0.97 -2.97 16.69
C LEU A 131 -0.96 -1.55 16.09
N ASN A 132 -0.17 -0.64 16.65
CA ASN A 132 -0.02 0.71 16.08
C ASN A 132 0.63 0.69 14.69
N TYR A 133 1.57 -0.23 14.43
CA TYR A 133 2.08 -0.45 13.08
C TYR A 133 0.97 -0.95 12.14
N CYS A 134 0.15 -1.93 12.57
CA CYS A 134 -0.95 -2.49 11.75
C CYS A 134 -2.00 -1.44 11.33
N LYS A 135 -2.23 -0.41 12.17
CA LYS A 135 -3.11 0.73 11.83
C LYS A 135 -2.69 1.45 10.54
N ASN A 136 -1.41 1.41 10.21
CA ASN A 136 -0.84 2.06 9.03
C ASN A 136 -0.48 1.06 7.92
N SER A 137 -0.04 -0.14 8.26
CA SER A 137 0.45 -1.12 7.27
C SER A 137 -0.64 -2.01 6.67
N ALA A 138 -1.68 -2.33 7.43
CA ALA A 138 -2.68 -3.32 7.04
C ALA A 138 -4.10 -2.74 6.94
N ASN A 139 -4.55 -2.03 7.98
CA ASN A 139 -5.91 -1.50 8.05
C ASN A 139 -6.30 -0.60 6.85
N PRO A 140 -5.41 0.27 6.34
CA PRO A 140 -5.76 1.11 5.19
C PRO A 140 -6.07 0.31 3.93
N VAL A 141 -5.48 -0.88 3.74
CA VAL A 141 -5.80 -1.77 2.61
C VAL A 141 -7.26 -2.19 2.66
N GLY A 142 -7.74 -2.68 3.81
CA GLY A 142 -9.13 -3.09 3.97
C GLY A 142 -10.11 -1.93 3.76
N ARG A 143 -9.78 -0.74 4.28
CA ARG A 143 -10.56 0.48 4.07
C ARG A 143 -10.63 0.89 2.59
N LEU A 144 -9.52 0.78 1.85
CA LEU A 144 -9.51 0.99 0.39
C LEU A 144 -10.43 -0.01 -0.33
N ILE A 145 -10.46 -1.28 0.10
CA ILE A 145 -11.39 -2.28 -0.46
C ILE A 145 -12.86 -1.89 -0.17
N LEU A 146 -13.18 -1.39 1.03
CA LEU A 146 -14.52 -0.88 1.33
C LEU A 146 -14.88 0.31 0.43
N GLU A 147 -13.98 1.28 0.28
CA GLU A 147 -14.17 2.46 -0.59
C GLU A 147 -14.37 2.08 -2.06
N LEU A 148 -13.58 1.12 -2.58
CA LEU A 148 -13.73 0.58 -3.94
C LEU A 148 -15.13 -0.02 -4.21
N ASN A 149 -15.79 -0.49 -3.15
CA ASN A 149 -17.13 -1.06 -3.17
C ASN A 149 -18.21 -0.06 -2.71
N ASN A 150 -17.86 1.22 -2.55
CA ASN A 150 -18.75 2.30 -2.08
C ASN A 150 -19.38 2.01 -0.70
N ILE A 151 -18.67 1.30 0.18
CA ILE A 151 -19.11 1.00 1.55
C ILE A 151 -18.51 2.04 2.49
N ASN A 152 -19.34 2.92 3.05
CA ASN A 152 -18.93 3.95 4.00
C ASN A 152 -19.62 3.77 5.38
N ASP A 153 -19.67 2.53 5.86
CA ASP A 153 -20.24 2.18 7.15
C ASP A 153 -19.12 2.06 8.21
N GLU A 154 -19.27 2.74 9.35
CA GLU A 154 -18.26 2.76 10.41
C GLU A 154 -18.07 1.38 11.04
N LYS A 155 -19.14 0.59 11.16
CA LYS A 155 -19.05 -0.76 11.72
C LYS A 155 -18.28 -1.69 10.78
N ALA A 156 -18.51 -1.57 9.47
CA ALA A 156 -17.74 -2.27 8.45
C ALA A 156 -16.25 -1.91 8.48
N LYS A 157 -15.90 -0.63 8.70
CA LYS A 157 -14.50 -0.20 8.87
C LYS A 157 -13.85 -0.87 10.08
N VAL A 158 -14.54 -0.90 11.23
CA VAL A 158 -14.03 -1.59 12.44
C VAL A 158 -13.81 -3.09 12.18
N PHE A 159 -14.75 -3.77 11.52
CA PHE A 159 -14.57 -5.19 11.20
C PHE A 159 -13.45 -5.41 10.18
N SER A 160 -13.34 -4.55 9.18
CA SER A 160 -12.25 -4.59 8.21
C SER A 160 -10.89 -4.44 8.89
N ASP A 161 -10.75 -3.45 9.78
CA ASP A 161 -9.52 -3.23 10.54
C ASP A 161 -9.13 -4.45 11.38
N ASN A 162 -10.10 -5.07 12.06
CA ASN A 162 -9.86 -6.28 12.84
C ASN A 162 -9.37 -7.44 11.96
N ILE A 163 -9.98 -7.65 10.80
CA ILE A 163 -9.57 -8.69 9.85
C ILE A 163 -8.18 -8.40 9.30
N CYS A 164 -7.91 -7.16 8.86
CA CYS A 164 -6.61 -6.76 8.33
C CYS A 164 -5.51 -6.90 9.37
N THR A 165 -5.75 -6.47 10.61
CA THR A 165 -4.81 -6.63 11.72
C THR A 165 -4.55 -8.13 11.99
N ALA A 166 -5.59 -8.96 12.07
CA ALA A 166 -5.43 -10.39 12.30
C ALA A 166 -4.62 -11.09 11.19
N LEU A 167 -4.89 -10.75 9.92
CA LEU A 167 -4.13 -11.25 8.78
C LEU A 167 -2.66 -10.80 8.85
N GLN A 168 -2.40 -9.54 9.21
CA GLN A 168 -1.03 -9.02 9.32
C GLN A 168 -0.25 -9.70 10.44
N LEU A 169 -0.87 -9.90 11.61
CA LEU A 169 -0.26 -10.66 12.71
C LEU A 169 0.03 -12.11 12.29
N THR A 170 -0.85 -12.72 11.50
CA THR A 170 -0.64 -14.07 10.95
C THR A 170 0.57 -14.09 10.01
N ASN A 171 0.71 -13.09 9.13
CA ASN A 171 1.88 -12.96 8.25
C ASN A 171 3.18 -12.86 9.05
N PHE A 172 3.23 -12.03 10.10
CA PHE A 172 4.43 -11.91 10.93
C PHE A 172 4.85 -13.23 11.59
N ILE A 173 3.89 -14.10 11.92
CA ILE A 173 4.18 -15.42 12.50
C ILE A 173 4.63 -16.40 11.42
N GLN A 174 4.03 -16.35 10.24
CA GLN A 174 4.39 -17.20 9.11
C GLN A 174 5.78 -16.87 8.56
N ASP A 175 6.14 -15.58 8.51
CA ASP A 175 7.30 -15.07 7.78
C ASP A 175 8.49 -14.69 8.69
N ILE A 176 8.53 -15.20 9.93
CA ILE A 176 9.58 -14.90 10.92
C ILE A 176 10.99 -15.01 10.32
N GLU A 177 11.28 -16.08 9.58
CA GLU A 177 12.61 -16.29 8.98
C GLU A 177 12.92 -15.24 7.89
N ILE A 178 11.92 -14.90 7.07
CA ILE A 178 12.06 -13.93 5.97
C ILE A 178 12.31 -12.53 6.56
N ASP A 179 11.52 -12.14 7.55
CA ASP A 179 11.65 -10.86 8.23
C ASP A 179 12.99 -10.75 8.97
N TYR A 180 13.42 -11.84 9.63
CA TYR A 180 14.71 -11.87 10.31
C TYR A 180 15.87 -11.65 9.34
N LYS A 181 15.83 -12.25 8.14
CA LYS A 181 16.84 -12.02 7.08
C LYS A 181 16.86 -10.57 6.58
N LYS A 182 15.71 -9.89 6.62
CA LYS A 182 15.59 -8.44 6.36
C LYS A 182 15.96 -7.57 7.57
N GLY A 183 16.40 -8.19 8.68
CA GLY A 183 16.78 -7.50 9.91
C GLY A 183 15.61 -7.01 10.75
N ARG A 184 14.38 -7.48 10.52
CA ARG A 184 13.15 -7.08 11.22
C ARG A 184 12.67 -8.19 12.16
N ILE A 185 12.13 -7.80 13.30
CA ILE A 185 11.44 -8.72 14.22
C ILE A 185 10.20 -7.99 14.73
N TYR A 186 9.03 -8.45 14.29
CA TYR A 186 7.73 -7.92 14.70
C TYR A 186 7.19 -8.56 15.99
N LEU A 187 7.78 -9.68 16.44
CA LEU A 187 7.44 -10.28 17.72
C LEU A 187 7.79 -9.31 18.87
N PRO A 188 6.84 -9.00 19.78
CA PRO A 188 7.08 -8.09 20.88
C PRO A 188 8.18 -8.57 21.82
N GLN A 189 9.07 -7.66 22.23
CA GLN A 189 10.19 -7.99 23.10
C GLN A 189 9.78 -8.37 24.53
N ASP A 190 8.69 -7.82 25.04
CA ASP A 190 8.15 -8.18 26.35
C ASP A 190 7.55 -9.60 26.38
N GLU A 191 6.84 -10.00 25.32
CA GLU A 191 6.31 -11.35 25.16
C GLU A 191 7.42 -12.39 24.98
N MET A 192 8.51 -12.05 24.26
CA MET A 192 9.67 -12.94 24.08
C MET A 192 10.48 -13.18 25.37
N LYS A 193 10.30 -12.35 26.41
CA LYS A 193 11.03 -12.46 27.68
C LYS A 193 10.30 -13.30 28.74
N LYS A 194 9.05 -13.69 28.48
CA LYS A 194 8.23 -14.52 29.37
C LYS A 194 8.61 -15.99 29.25
#